data_AF-A0A0R1H5L1-F1
#
_entry.id   AF-A0A0R1H5L1-F1
#
_cell.length_a   1.000
_cell.length_b   1.000
_cell.length_c   1.000
_cell.angle_alpha   90.00
_cell.angle_beta   90.00
_cell.angle_gamma   90.00
#
_symmetry.space_group_name_H-M   'P 1'
#
loop_
_entity.id
_entity.type
_entity.pdbx_description
1 polymer ?
#
loop_
_entity_poly.entity_id
_entity_poly.type
_entity_poly.pdbx_seq_one_letter_code
_entity_poly.pdbx_strand_id
1 'polypeptide(L)'
;MAVGVLIGGALSTLVKSLTSNLLNPLISIFLGSIDLSAIKFRIGSALFTVGNFLNDVISFIIIAFIVFLIVKFFNHFRKEKKDAGSISPTEQYLKEIRDLLQQSKTDTPEK
;
A
#
# COMPACT_ATOMS: atom_id res chain seq x y z
N MET A 1 -13.03 -1.67 -11.32
CA MET A 1 -13.03 -0.40 -10.57
C MET A 1 -13.39 -0.59 -9.08
N ALA A 2 -14.52 -1.21 -8.72
CA ALA A 2 -14.99 -1.28 -7.31
C ALA A 2 -14.10 -2.07 -6.34
N VAL A 3 -13.51 -3.20 -6.78
CA VAL A 3 -12.75 -4.10 -5.90
C VAL A 3 -11.46 -3.46 -5.36
N GLY A 4 -10.78 -2.63 -6.17
CA GLY A 4 -9.55 -1.94 -5.73
C GLY A 4 -9.79 -0.92 -4.63
N VAL A 5 -10.91 -0.20 -4.69
CA VAL A 5 -11.30 0.79 -3.66
C VAL A 5 -11.68 0.09 -2.36
N LEU A 6 -12.41 -1.04 -2.44
CA LEU A 6 -12.78 -1.84 -1.27
C LEU A 6 -11.55 -2.42 -0.55
N ILE A 7 -10.61 -3.00 -1.30
CA ILE A 7 -9.36 -3.54 -0.75
C ILE A 7 -8.49 -2.42 -0.19
N GLY A 8 -8.40 -1.28 -0.88
CA GLY A 8 -7.67 -0.10 -0.41
C GLY A 8 -8.21 0.43 0.92
N GLY A 9 -9.54 0.53 1.05
CA GLY A 9 -10.19 0.96 2.29
C GLY A 9 -9.98 -0.01 3.46
N ALA A 10 -10.10 -1.32 3.22
CA ALA A 10 -9.88 -2.35 4.23
C ALA A 10 -8.42 -2.39 4.70
N LEU A 11 -7.46 -2.32 3.76
CA LEU A 11 -6.03 -2.30 4.06
C LEU A 11 -5.64 -1.05 4.87
N SER A 12 -6.16 0.12 4.49
CA SER A 12 -5.94 1.36 5.24
C SER A 12 -6.40 1.24 6.70
N THR A 13 -7.55 0.60 6.93
CA THR A 13 -8.08 0.35 8.29
C THR A 13 -7.18 -0.60 9.10
N LEU A 14 -6.67 -1.67 8.47
CA LEU A 14 -5.74 -2.62 9.09
C LEU A 14 -4.44 -1.93 9.50
N VAL A 15 -3.84 -1.14 8.60
CA VAL A 15 -2.62 -0.37 8.88
C VAL A 15 -2.88 0.64 10.00
N LYS A 16 -4.02 1.33 9.97
CA LYS A 16 -4.41 2.28 11.02
C LYS A 16 -4.49 1.59 12.38
N SER A 17 -5.13 0.43 12.46
CA SER A 17 -5.22 -0.38 13.69
C SER A 17 -3.86 -0.83 14.19
N LEU A 18 -2.99 -1.32 13.29
CA LEU A 18 -1.62 -1.71 13.64
C LEU A 18 -0.84 -0.54 14.23
N THR A 19 -0.99 0.64 13.61
CA THR A 19 -0.26 1.83 14.04
C THR A 19 -0.82 2.38 15.35
N SER A 20 -2.13 2.55 15.47
CA SER A 20 -2.76 3.13 16.66
C SER A 20 -2.64 2.24 17.88
N ASN A 21 -2.72 0.92 17.71
CA ASN A 21 -2.84 -0.01 18.83
C ASN A 21 -1.50 -0.62 19.26
N LEU A 22 -0.53 -0.73 18.36
CA LEU A 22 0.80 -1.27 18.70
C LEU A 22 1.87 -0.19 18.71
N LEU A 23 1.90 0.68 17.68
CA LEU A 23 3.01 1.61 17.51
C LEU A 23 2.88 2.87 18.35
N ASN A 24 1.69 3.47 18.49
CA ASN A 24 1.54 4.62 19.37
C ASN A 24 1.97 4.30 20.82
N PRO A 25 1.58 3.15 21.41
CA PRO A 25 2.12 2.71 22.70
C PRO A 25 3.64 2.45 22.69
N LEU A 26 4.18 1.84 21.62
CA LEU A 26 5.62 1.61 21.53
C LEU A 26 6.41 2.92 21.49
N ILE A 27 5.98 3.83 20.62
CA ILE A 27 6.62 5.13 20.41
C ILE A 27 6.50 5.99 21.67
N SER A 28 5.36 5.96 22.36
CA SER A 28 5.20 6.68 23.63
C SER A 28 6.13 6.17 24.72
N ILE A 29 6.45 4.87 24.74
CA ILE A 29 7.43 4.29 25.67
C ILE A 29 8.87 4.70 25.29
N PHE A 30 9.23 4.67 24.01
CA PHE A 30 10.62 4.89 23.57
C PHE A 30 11.00 6.36 23.39
N LEU A 31 10.11 7.21 22.85
CA LEU A 31 10.37 8.63 22.60
C LEU A 31 9.77 9.54 23.69
N GLY A 32 9.08 8.94 24.67
CA GLY A 32 8.26 9.67 25.63
C GLY A 32 6.97 10.21 25.01
N SER A 33 6.05 10.69 25.84
CA SER A 33 4.85 11.38 25.38
C SER A 33 5.24 12.67 24.66
N ILE A 34 5.37 12.62 23.32
CA ILE A 34 5.47 13.81 22.48
C ILE A 34 4.09 14.50 22.48
N ASP A 35 3.75 15.12 23.61
CA ASP A 35 2.46 15.76 23.80
C ASP A 35 2.52 17.20 23.28
N LEU A 36 2.59 17.31 21.96
CA LEU A 36 2.61 18.58 21.25
C LEU A 36 1.26 19.29 21.37
N SER A 37 0.18 18.58 21.76
CA SER A 37 -1.15 19.12 22.02
C SER A 37 -1.19 20.18 23.12
N ALA A 38 -0.14 20.29 23.95
CA ALA A 38 0.02 21.38 24.91
C ALA A 38 0.28 22.74 24.24
N ILE A 39 0.73 22.77 22.97
CA ILE A 39 0.93 23.99 22.20
C ILE A 39 -0.43 24.52 21.73
N LYS A 40 -1.03 25.37 22.56
CA LYS A 40 -2.29 26.05 22.30
C LYS A 40 -2.06 27.56 22.36
N PHE A 41 -2.39 28.27 21.29
CA PHE A 41 -2.36 29.72 21.28
C PHE A 41 -3.79 30.24 21.33
N ARG A 42 -4.07 31.15 22.25
CA ARG A 42 -5.33 31.90 22.28
C ARG A 42 -5.13 33.23 21.58
N ILE A 43 -5.93 33.48 20.54
CA ILE A 43 -6.02 34.77 19.87
C ILE A 43 -7.47 35.23 20.03
N GLY A 44 -7.71 36.16 20.96
CA GLY A 44 -9.05 36.58 21.36
C GLY A 44 -9.84 35.44 22.01
N SER A 45 -11.03 35.14 21.48
CA SER A 45 -11.89 34.01 21.91
C SER A 45 -11.57 32.69 21.19
N ALA A 46 -10.71 32.71 20.17
CA ALA A 46 -10.38 31.53 19.38
C ALA A 46 -9.18 30.77 19.98
N LEU A 47 -9.34 29.47 20.16
CA LEU A 47 -8.31 28.55 20.66
C LEU A 47 -7.67 27.81 19.48
N PHE A 48 -6.44 28.17 19.12
CA PHE A 48 -5.67 27.52 18.07
C PHE A 48 -4.89 26.34 18.67
N THR A 49 -5.35 25.12 18.43
CA THR A 49 -4.71 23.87 18.84
C THR A 49 -3.71 23.38 17.80
N VAL A 50 -2.69 24.19 17.51
CA VAL A 50 -1.61 23.83 16.57
C VAL A 50 -0.93 22.51 16.96
N GLY A 51 -0.87 22.25 18.26
CA GLY A 51 -0.38 20.99 18.81
C GLY A 51 -1.04 19.73 18.27
N ASN A 52 -2.37 19.73 18.11
CA ASN A 52 -3.10 18.56 17.60
C ASN A 52 -2.78 18.32 16.13
N PHE A 53 -2.70 19.38 15.34
CA PHE A 53 -2.33 19.27 13.94
C PHE A 53 -0.93 18.69 13.77
N LEU A 54 0.03 19.13 14.58
CA LEU A 54 1.41 18.61 14.51
C LEU A 54 1.48 17.14 14.93
N ASN A 55 0.69 16.73 15.93
CA ASN A 55 0.52 15.33 16.30
C ASN A 55 -0.06 14.48 15.15
N ASP A 56 -1.06 15.00 14.43
CA ASP A 56 -1.65 14.33 13.27
C ASP A 56 -0.63 14.19 12.13
N VAL A 57 0.21 15.21 11.90
CA VAL A 57 1.30 15.16 10.91
C VAL A 57 2.33 14.08 11.26
N ILE A 58 2.76 14.01 12.52
CA ILE A 58 3.71 12.98 12.97
C ILE A 58 3.09 11.59 12.83
N SER A 59 1.84 11.42 13.25
CA SER A 59 1.09 10.17 13.10
C SER A 59 0.95 9.75 11.64
N PHE A 60 0.70 10.70 10.74
CA PHE A 60 0.63 10.45 9.30
C PHE A 60 1.96 9.95 8.73
N ILE A 61 3.08 10.55 9.12
CA ILE A 61 4.43 10.13 8.70
C ILE A 61 4.71 8.69 9.17
N ILE A 62 4.34 8.36 10.42
CA ILE A 62 4.52 7.01 10.97
C ILE A 62 3.68 5.99 10.19
N ILE A 63 2.39 6.26 9.96
CA ILE A 63 1.51 5.40 9.18
C ILE A 63 2.09 5.19 7.77
N ALA A 64 2.47 6.27 7.09
CA ALA A 64 3.07 6.20 5.76
C ALA A 64 4.35 5.33 5.73
N PHE A 65 5.21 5.47 6.75
CA PHE A 65 6.41 4.66 6.89
C PHE A 65 6.10 3.17 7.06
N ILE A 66 5.06 2.82 7.83
CA ILE A 66 4.66 1.43 8.05
C ILE A 66 4.02 0.84 6.80
N VAL A 67 3.13 1.57 6.13
CA VAL A 67 2.58 1.14 4.83
C VAL A 67 3.71 0.86 3.87
N PHE A 68 4.70 1.75 3.81
CA PHE A 68 5.88 1.56 2.98
C PHE A 68 6.65 0.29 3.35
N LEU A 69 6.89 0.02 4.65
CA LEU A 69 7.55 -1.21 5.09
C LEU A 69 6.77 -2.47 4.71
N ILE A 70 5.44 -2.46 4.88
CA ILE A 70 4.57 -3.58 4.51
C ILE A 70 4.65 -3.81 2.99
N VAL A 71 4.47 -2.77 2.18
CA VAL A 71 4.54 -2.86 0.71
C VAL A 71 5.94 -3.33 0.28
N LYS A 72 7.00 -2.81 0.89
CA LYS A 72 8.38 -3.21 0.62
C LYS A 72 8.63 -4.68 0.98
N PHE A 73 8.09 -5.15 2.10
CA PHE A 73 8.15 -6.56 2.50
C PHE A 73 7.42 -7.42 1.49
N PHE A 74 6.15 -7.13 1.20
CA PHE A 74 5.40 -7.86 0.18
C PHE A 74 6.07 -7.86 -1.20
N ASN A 75 6.68 -6.74 -1.62
CA ASN A 75 7.42 -6.64 -2.87
C ASN A 75 8.73 -7.43 -2.85
N HIS A 76 9.37 -7.56 -1.69
CA HIS A 76 10.55 -8.41 -1.50
C HIS A 76 10.20 -9.89 -1.64
N PHE A 77 9.11 -10.33 -1.00
CA PHE A 77 8.64 -11.72 -1.09
C PHE A 77 7.99 -12.08 -2.44
N ARG A 78 7.46 -11.10 -3.17
CA ARG A 78 6.91 -11.30 -4.53
C ARG A 78 7.96 -11.44 -5.63
N LYS A 79 9.26 -11.34 -5.34
CA LYS A 79 10.30 -11.50 -6.36
C LYS A 79 10.36 -12.90 -7.00
N GLU A 80 9.66 -13.92 -6.47
CA GLU A 80 9.66 -15.27 -7.05
C GLU A 80 8.37 -15.69 -7.78
N LYS A 81 7.34 -14.83 -7.87
CA LYS A 81 6.22 -15.09 -8.78
C LYS A 81 5.81 -13.81 -9.49
N LYS A 82 6.34 -13.63 -10.70
CA LYS A 82 5.59 -12.94 -11.74
C LYS A 82 4.22 -13.64 -11.86
N ASP A 83 3.20 -12.84 -12.11
CA ASP A 83 1.80 -13.23 -12.34
C ASP A 83 0.92 -13.32 -11.09
N ALA A 84 0.41 -12.15 -10.70
CA ALA A 84 -0.91 -12.04 -10.08
C ALA A 84 -1.63 -10.74 -10.51
N GLY A 85 -1.39 -10.30 -11.74
CA GLY A 85 -2.36 -9.53 -12.50
C GLY A 85 -2.77 -10.44 -13.64
N SER A 86 -4.07 -10.71 -13.78
CA SER A 86 -4.68 -11.50 -14.87
C SER A 86 -3.80 -11.55 -16.10
N ILE A 87 -3.43 -12.75 -16.57
CA ILE A 87 -3.00 -12.93 -17.96
C ILE A 87 -4.07 -12.19 -18.77
N SER A 88 -3.66 -11.13 -19.48
CA SER A 88 -4.61 -10.38 -20.30
C SER A 88 -5.18 -11.39 -21.29
N PRO A 89 -6.48 -11.39 -21.61
CA PRO A 89 -7.02 -12.23 -22.68
C PRO A 89 -6.16 -12.13 -23.96
N THR A 90 -5.56 -10.96 -24.21
CA THR A 90 -4.58 -10.72 -25.27
C THR A 90 -3.34 -11.62 -25.19
N GLU A 91 -2.74 -11.82 -24.01
CA GLU A 91 -1.56 -12.69 -23.85
C GLU A 91 -1.91 -14.16 -24.08
N GLN A 92 -3.13 -14.58 -23.70
CA GLN A 92 -3.63 -15.92 -23.99
C GLN A 92 -3.83 -16.12 -25.50
N TYR A 93 -4.49 -15.18 -26.18
CA TYR A 93 -4.66 -15.23 -27.63
C TYR A 93 -3.34 -15.18 -28.38
N LEU A 94 -2.36 -14.37 -27.93
CA LEU A 94 -1.03 -14.32 -28.55
C LEU A 94 -0.28 -15.65 -28.42
N LYS A 95 -0.46 -16.37 -27.31
CA LYS A 95 0.11 -17.70 -27.12
C LYS A 95 -0.54 -18.73 -28.04
N GLU A 96 -1.87 -18.73 -28.12
CA GLU A 96 -2.63 -19.59 -29.03
C GLU A 96 -2.27 -19.33 -30.50
N ILE A 97 -2.18 -18.06 -30.93
CA ILE A 97 -1.77 -17.69 -32.29
C ILE A 97 -0.35 -18.17 -32.60
N ARG A 98 0.60 -18.00 -31.67
CA ARG A 98 1.98 -18.48 -31.84
C ARG A 98 2.03 -19.99 -32.03
N ASP A 99 1.28 -20.73 -31.21
CA ASP A 99 1.28 -22.19 -31.25
C ASP A 99 0.63 -22.70 -32.56
N LEU A 100 -0.44 -22.04 -33.03
CA LEU A 100 -1.06 -22.29 -34.34
C LEU A 100 -0.12 -21.96 -35.53
N LEU A 101 0.69 -20.91 -35.42
CA LEU A 101 1.68 -20.56 -36.44
C LEU A 101 2.86 -21.54 -36.48
N GLN A 102 3.28 -22.08 -35.34
CA GLN A 102 4.29 -23.12 -35.30
C GLN A 102 3.77 -24.42 -35.92
N GLN A 103 2.54 -24.81 -35.59
CA GLN A 103 1.90 -26.01 -36.12
C GLN A 103 1.76 -25.94 -37.65
N SER A 104 1.29 -24.81 -38.18
CA SER A 104 1.16 -24.62 -39.64
C SER A 104 2.49 -24.57 -40.39
N LYS A 105 3.59 -24.14 -39.74
CA LYS A 105 4.93 -24.16 -40.35
C LYS A 105 5.52 -25.56 -40.46
N THR A 106 5.19 -26.46 -39.52
CA THR A 106 5.60 -27.87 -39.57
C THR A 106 4.77 -28.73 -40.54
N ASP A 107 3.56 -28.29 -40.88
CA ASP A 107 2.66 -29.00 -41.81
C ASP A 107 2.87 -28.62 -43.29
N THR A 108 3.97 -27.94 -43.64
CA THR A 108 4.31 -27.72 -45.06
C THR A 108 5.04 -28.97 -45.58
N PRO A 109 4.40 -29.83 -46.41
CA PRO A 109 5.08 -30.97 -47.00
C PRO A 109 6.16 -30.44 -47.96
N GLU A 110 7.41 -30.77 -47.65
CA GLU A 110 8.56 -30.57 -48.51
C GLU A 110 8.25 -31.17 -49.89
N LYS A 111 8.14 -30.31 -50.90
CA LYS A 111 7.89 -30.67 -52.29
C LYS A 111 9.03 -30.16 -53.14
#